data_AF-A0A929A3Z7-F1
#
_entry.id   AF-A0A929A3Z7-F1
#
_cell.length_a   1.000
_cell.length_b   1.000
_cell.length_c   1.000
_cell.angle_alpha   90.00
_cell.angle_beta   90.00
_cell.angle_gamma   90.00
#
_symmetry.space_group_name_H-M   'P 1'
#
loop_
_entity.id
_entity.type
_entity.pdbx_description
1 polymer ?
#
loop_
_entity_poly.entity_id
_entity_poly.type
_entity_poly.pdbx_seq_one_letter_code
_entity_poly.pdbx_strand_id
1 'polypeptide(L)'
;MNTLLDRYIREADGRYLTDSELGMLDTYVSTYSTRMQAYNILQEKSESFILEALKRLSQTDAQTVRQHKDKCIRDMVYVMRAIAVAVLRDDEQAFRDELLLWLQNILSALHKEKQSSRAYQLLQNVVSEEMPGESAKLVNYYLGEFIAALTSGLS
;
A
#
# COMPACT_ATOMS: atom_id res chain seq x y z
N MET A 1 -4.62 -11.95 9.51
CA MET A 1 -5.60 -11.52 10.53
C MET A 1 -5.13 -10.18 11.08
N ASN A 2 -6.03 -9.32 11.55
CA ASN A 2 -5.67 -8.01 12.12
C ASN A 2 -5.01 -8.21 13.50
N THR A 3 -3.74 -7.81 13.63
CA THR A 3 -2.90 -8.08 14.80
C THR A 3 -3.44 -7.44 16.08
N LEU A 4 -4.10 -6.29 15.96
CA LEU A 4 -4.67 -5.57 17.10
C LEU A 4 -5.92 -6.29 17.62
N LEU A 5 -6.82 -6.72 16.74
CA LEU A 5 -7.98 -7.52 17.12
C LEU A 5 -7.57 -8.86 17.75
N ASP A 6 -6.57 -9.52 17.16
CA ASP A 6 -6.03 -10.77 17.73
C ASP A 6 -5.42 -10.54 19.13
N ARG A 7 -4.83 -9.36 19.37
CA ARG A 7 -4.31 -9.00 20.68
C ARG A 7 -5.44 -8.82 21.69
N TYR A 8 -6.49 -8.05 21.36
CA TYR A 8 -7.62 -7.84 22.28
C TYR A 8 -8.31 -9.13 22.67
N ILE A 9 -8.51 -10.05 21.72
CA ILE A 9 -9.10 -11.37 22.00
C ILE A 9 -8.23 -12.17 22.97
N ARG A 10 -6.90 -12.11 22.82
CA ARG A 10 -5.97 -12.81 23.72
C ARG A 10 -5.86 -12.17 25.10
N GLU A 11 -5.86 -10.84 25.18
CA GLU A 11 -5.77 -10.06 26.43
C GLU A 11 -7.07 -10.04 27.24
N ALA A 12 -8.18 -10.44 26.62
CA ALA A 12 -9.45 -10.65 27.30
C ALA A 12 -9.52 -11.98 28.07
N ASP A 13 -8.45 -12.77 28.16
CA ASP A 13 -8.47 -14.02 28.91
C ASP A 13 -8.96 -13.81 30.36
N GLY A 14 -9.99 -14.57 30.75
CA GLY A 14 -10.64 -14.45 32.05
C GLY A 14 -11.56 -13.23 32.25
N ARG A 15 -11.83 -12.41 31.22
CA ARG A 15 -12.75 -11.26 31.27
C ARG A 15 -13.54 -11.09 29.98
N TYR A 16 -14.56 -10.23 30.01
CA TYR A 16 -15.20 -9.76 28.79
C TYR A 16 -14.37 -8.64 28.14
N LEU A 17 -14.58 -8.45 26.83
CA LEU A 17 -14.09 -7.25 26.14
C LEU A 17 -14.73 -6.01 26.76
N THR A 18 -13.93 -4.96 26.89
CA THR A 18 -14.37 -3.63 27.30
C THR A 18 -15.12 -2.93 26.16
N ASP A 19 -15.88 -1.88 26.49
CA ASP A 19 -16.57 -1.06 25.49
C ASP A 19 -15.62 -0.49 24.44
N SER A 20 -14.38 -0.15 24.84
CA SER A 20 -13.34 0.31 23.91
C SER A 20 -12.90 -0.78 22.94
N GLU A 21 -12.69 -2.00 23.41
CA GLU A 21 -12.27 -3.14 22.57
C GLU A 21 -13.40 -3.57 21.62
N LEU A 22 -14.65 -3.53 22.08
CA LEU A 22 -15.84 -3.77 21.25
C LEU A 22 -16.00 -2.69 20.17
N GLY A 23 -15.82 -1.41 20.51
CA GLY A 23 -15.88 -0.31 19.54
C GLY A 23 -14.83 -0.43 18.43
N MET A 24 -13.66 -0.99 18.73
CA MET A 24 -12.64 -1.28 17.72
C MET A 24 -13.08 -2.41 16.76
N LEU A 25 -13.73 -3.46 17.28
CA LEU A 25 -14.31 -4.52 16.46
C LEU A 25 -15.42 -3.99 15.54
N ASP A 26 -16.31 -3.14 16.07
CA ASP A 26 -17.37 -2.50 15.30
C ASP A 26 -16.80 -1.62 14.19
N THR A 27 -15.74 -0.86 14.48
CA THR A 27 -15.02 -0.05 13.49
C THR A 27 -14.44 -0.94 12.39
N TYR A 28 -13.78 -2.04 12.76
CA TYR A 28 -13.21 -2.97 11.80
C TYR A 28 -14.27 -3.61 10.88
N VAL A 29 -15.43 -4.00 11.42
CA VAL A 29 -16.52 -4.60 10.64
C VAL A 29 -17.19 -3.55 9.76
N SER A 30 -17.49 -2.36 10.29
CA SER A 30 -18.21 -1.31 9.55
C SER A 30 -17.43 -0.75 8.36
N THR A 31 -16.09 -0.80 8.40
CA THR A 31 -15.22 -0.33 7.31
C THR A 31 -14.84 -1.43 6.31
N TYR A 32 -15.25 -2.68 6.54
CA TYR A 32 -14.90 -3.83 5.70
C TYR A 32 -15.33 -3.69 4.24
N SER A 33 -16.53 -3.16 3.97
CA SER A 33 -17.04 -3.00 2.61
C SER A 33 -16.14 -2.07 1.76
N THR A 34 -15.68 -0.97 2.35
CA THR A 34 -14.76 -0.03 1.71
C THR A 34 -13.39 -0.66 1.47
N ARG A 35 -12.83 -1.38 2.46
CA ARG A 35 -11.54 -2.08 2.32
C ARG A 35 -11.61 -3.16 1.24
N MET A 36 -12.71 -3.90 1.18
CA MET A 36 -12.96 -4.91 0.16
C MET A 36 -13.10 -4.28 -1.24
N GLN A 37 -13.81 -3.15 -1.36
CA GLN A 37 -13.90 -2.41 -2.62
C GLN A 37 -12.51 -1.98 -3.11
N ALA A 38 -11.70 -1.39 -2.23
CA ALA A 38 -10.33 -0.98 -2.56
C ALA A 38 -9.49 -2.19 -3.01
N TYR A 39 -9.54 -3.30 -2.27
CA TYR A 39 -8.86 -4.54 -2.63
C TYR A 39 -9.23 -5.03 -4.04
N ASN A 40 -10.53 -5.12 -4.35
CA ASN A 40 -11.01 -5.60 -5.64
C ASN A 40 -10.57 -4.69 -6.79
N ILE A 41 -10.63 -3.36 -6.59
CA ILE A 41 -10.15 -2.40 -7.59
C ILE A 41 -8.65 -2.58 -7.82
N LEU A 42 -7.85 -2.75 -6.76
CA LEU A 42 -6.42 -2.99 -6.93
C LEU A 42 -6.15 -4.32 -7.64
N GLN A 43 -6.88 -5.38 -7.32
CA GLN A 43 -6.74 -6.67 -7.99
C GLN A 43 -7.00 -6.55 -9.51
N GLU A 44 -8.00 -5.78 -9.92
CA GLU A 44 -8.41 -5.63 -11.32
C GLU A 44 -7.56 -4.60 -12.08
N LYS A 45 -7.26 -3.45 -11.46
CA LYS A 45 -6.77 -2.25 -12.17
C LYS A 45 -5.31 -1.88 -11.91
N SER A 46 -4.61 -2.54 -10.99
CA SER A 46 -3.23 -2.13 -10.62
C SER A 46 -2.29 -2.00 -11.82
N GLU A 47 -2.31 -2.96 -12.74
CA GLU A 47 -1.44 -2.91 -13.93
C GLU A 47 -1.77 -1.72 -14.83
N SER A 48 -3.05 -1.42 -15.03
CA SER A 48 -3.49 -0.23 -15.78
C SER A 48 -2.99 1.07 -15.12
N PHE A 49 -3.13 1.18 -13.79
CA PHE A 49 -2.67 2.35 -13.05
C PHE A 49 -1.16 2.54 -13.17
N ILE A 50 -0.39 1.45 -13.08
CA ILE A 50 1.06 1.45 -13.23
C ILE A 50 1.46 1.88 -14.64
N LEU A 51 0.82 1.35 -15.67
CA LEU A 51 1.11 1.71 -17.06
C LEU A 51 0.83 3.20 -17.33
N GLU A 52 -0.27 3.74 -16.80
CA GLU A 52 -0.57 5.17 -16.91
C GLU A 52 0.44 6.03 -16.14
N ALA A 53 0.84 5.64 -14.93
CA ALA A 53 1.87 6.33 -14.18
C ALA A 53 3.23 6.34 -14.92
N LEU A 54 3.64 5.22 -15.51
CA LEU A 54 4.88 5.12 -16.28
C LEU A 54 4.80 5.89 -17.61
N LYS A 55 3.62 5.96 -18.23
CA LYS A 55 3.38 6.81 -19.40
C LYS A 55 3.56 8.28 -19.04
N ARG A 56 3.01 8.75 -17.92
CA ARG A 56 3.24 10.12 -17.40
C ARG A 56 4.72 10.36 -17.10
N LEU A 57 5.41 9.40 -16.48
CA LEU A 57 6.84 9.50 -16.21
C LEU A 57 7.68 9.60 -17.49
N SER A 58 7.30 8.88 -18.55
CA SER A 58 8.02 8.90 -19.82
C SER A 58 8.00 10.26 -20.52
N GLN A 59 7.07 11.14 -20.17
CA GLN A 59 7.03 12.52 -20.69
C GLN A 59 8.19 13.37 -20.17
N THR A 60 8.72 13.04 -18.98
CA THR A 60 9.85 13.76 -18.36
C THR A 60 11.15 12.95 -18.35
N ASP A 61 11.07 11.61 -18.40
CA ASP A 61 12.23 10.71 -18.36
C ASP A 61 12.04 9.45 -19.23
N ALA A 62 11.96 9.66 -20.55
CA ALA A 62 11.70 8.58 -21.51
C ALA A 62 12.83 7.52 -21.58
N GLN A 63 14.07 7.89 -21.27
CA GLN A 63 15.22 6.97 -21.36
C GLN A 63 15.20 5.94 -20.22
N THR A 64 14.96 6.39 -18.98
CA THR A 64 14.90 5.51 -17.81
C THR A 64 13.74 4.52 -17.93
N VAL A 65 12.55 4.99 -18.35
CA VAL A 65 11.39 4.12 -18.53
C VAL A 65 11.65 3.03 -19.57
N ARG A 66 12.29 3.37 -20.71
CA ARG A 66 12.58 2.38 -21.76
C ARG A 66 13.56 1.30 -21.33
N GLN A 67 14.56 1.63 -20.52
CA GLN A 67 15.61 0.69 -20.11
C GLN A 67 15.15 -0.27 -19.00
N HIS A 68 14.21 0.15 -18.14
CA HIS A 68 13.83 -0.59 -16.94
C HIS A 68 12.34 -0.96 -16.85
N LYS A 69 11.56 -0.75 -17.92
CA LYS A 69 10.10 -0.90 -17.95
C LYS A 69 9.59 -2.17 -17.24
N ASP A 70 10.05 -3.34 -17.68
CA ASP A 70 9.51 -4.61 -17.18
C ASP A 70 9.86 -4.85 -15.72
N LYS A 71 11.04 -4.37 -15.28
CA LYS A 71 11.44 -4.43 -13.87
C LYS A 71 10.56 -3.50 -13.03
N CYS A 72 10.38 -2.25 -13.47
CA CYS A 72 9.52 -1.28 -12.78
C CYS A 72 8.08 -1.77 -12.66
N ILE A 73 7.50 -2.34 -13.74
CA ILE A 73 6.14 -2.87 -13.70
C ILE A 73 6.03 -4.00 -12.67
N ARG A 74 6.96 -4.97 -12.70
CA ARG A 74 6.95 -6.08 -11.73
C ARG A 74 7.03 -5.55 -10.29
N ASP A 75 8.00 -4.69 -10.00
CA ASP A 75 8.22 -4.15 -8.66
C ASP A 75 7.00 -3.34 -8.18
N MET A 76 6.40 -2.51 -9.04
CA MET A 76 5.19 -1.75 -8.73
C MET A 76 3.97 -2.65 -8.53
N VAL A 77 3.80 -3.73 -9.31
CA VAL A 77 2.72 -4.71 -9.11
C VAL A 77 2.84 -5.39 -7.75
N TYR A 78 4.05 -5.76 -7.34
CA TYR A 78 4.27 -6.34 -6.02
C TYR A 78 3.88 -5.37 -4.90
N VAL A 79 4.27 -4.09 -5.01
CA VAL A 79 3.87 -3.05 -4.05
C VAL A 79 2.34 -2.92 -3.99
N MET A 80 1.67 -2.85 -5.14
CA MET A 80 0.19 -2.73 -5.17
C MET A 80 -0.51 -3.94 -4.56
N ARG A 81 0.02 -5.16 -4.73
CA ARG A 81 -0.50 -6.37 -4.08
C ARG A 81 -0.31 -6.33 -2.56
N ALA A 82 0.87 -5.90 -2.10
CA ALA A 82 1.13 -5.74 -0.66
C ALA A 82 0.18 -4.72 -0.04
N ILE A 83 -0.04 -3.58 -0.72
CA ILE A 83 -0.99 -2.56 -0.28
C ILE A 83 -2.42 -3.11 -0.26
N ALA A 84 -2.84 -3.87 -1.27
CA ALA A 84 -4.17 -4.47 -1.29
C ALA A 84 -4.41 -5.36 -0.06
N VAL A 85 -3.44 -6.22 0.28
CA VAL A 85 -3.53 -7.09 1.47
C VAL A 85 -3.56 -6.27 2.76
N ALA A 86 -2.74 -5.22 2.87
CA ALA A 86 -2.73 -4.32 4.02
C ALA A 86 -4.05 -3.59 4.21
N VAL A 87 -4.60 -3.03 3.14
CA VAL A 87 -5.93 -2.40 3.13
C VAL A 87 -6.99 -3.40 3.56
N LEU A 88 -7.00 -4.62 3.03
CA LEU A 88 -8.02 -5.60 3.41
C LEU A 88 -7.92 -6.00 4.89
N ARG A 89 -6.69 -6.17 5.39
CA ARG A 89 -6.37 -6.57 6.76
C ARG A 89 -6.60 -5.46 7.80
N ASP A 90 -6.62 -4.20 7.38
CA ASP A 90 -6.72 -3.02 8.24
C ASP A 90 -5.62 -2.96 9.32
N ASP A 91 -4.44 -3.45 8.97
CA ASP A 91 -3.34 -3.66 9.92
C ASP A 91 -2.08 -3.04 9.37
N GLU A 92 -1.92 -1.78 9.76
CA GLU A 92 -0.79 -0.94 9.41
C GLU A 92 0.52 -1.48 10.00
N GLN A 93 0.49 -2.00 11.23
CA GLN A 93 1.69 -2.53 11.88
C GLN A 93 2.23 -3.72 11.10
N ALA A 94 1.36 -4.66 10.74
CA ALA A 94 1.77 -5.81 9.94
C ALA A 94 2.19 -5.40 8.52
N PHE A 95 1.59 -4.35 7.94
CA PHE A 95 2.11 -3.78 6.69
C PHE A 95 3.51 -3.21 6.88
N ARG A 96 3.77 -2.41 7.92
CA ARG A 96 5.11 -1.88 8.20
C ARG A 96 6.09 -3.04 8.38
N ASP A 97 5.78 -4.05 9.18
CA ASP A 97 6.71 -5.16 9.46
C ASP A 97 7.01 -6.02 8.22
N GLU A 98 5.98 -6.39 7.44
CA GLU A 98 6.13 -7.17 6.21
C GLU A 98 6.77 -6.34 5.09
N LEU A 99 6.34 -5.07 4.94
CA LEU A 99 6.91 -4.16 3.97
C LEU A 99 8.36 -3.89 4.33
N LEU A 100 8.72 -3.56 5.57
CA LEU A 100 10.11 -3.27 5.99
C LEU A 100 11.08 -4.40 5.64
N LEU A 101 10.72 -5.65 5.95
CA LEU A 101 11.56 -6.82 5.63
C LEU A 101 11.70 -7.04 4.12
N TRP A 102 10.66 -6.74 3.34
CA TRP A 102 10.68 -6.87 1.89
C TRP A 102 11.35 -5.67 1.18
N LEU A 103 11.16 -4.47 1.74
CA LEU A 103 11.65 -3.18 1.27
C LEU A 103 13.16 -3.07 1.49
N GLN A 104 13.71 -3.57 2.60
CA GLN A 104 15.17 -3.62 2.82
C GLN A 104 15.88 -4.45 1.73
N ASN A 105 15.28 -5.58 1.33
CA ASN A 105 15.82 -6.45 0.30
C ASN A 105 15.73 -5.84 -1.11
N ILE A 106 14.67 -5.08 -1.40
CA ILE A 106 14.43 -4.48 -2.72
C ILE A 106 15.03 -3.08 -2.88
N LEU A 107 15.02 -2.25 -1.84
CA LEU A 107 15.68 -0.93 -1.85
C LEU A 107 17.19 -1.05 -2.04
N SER A 108 17.81 -2.03 -1.38
CA SER A 108 19.23 -2.35 -1.60
C SER A 108 19.52 -2.69 -3.07
N ALA A 109 18.55 -3.31 -3.77
CA ALA A 109 18.65 -3.67 -5.19
C ALA A 109 18.18 -2.57 -6.16
N LEU A 110 17.38 -1.61 -5.69
CA LEU A 110 16.92 -0.43 -6.42
C LEU A 110 17.88 0.74 -6.15
N HIS A 111 19.10 0.64 -6.68
CA HIS A 111 20.08 1.73 -6.71
C HIS A 111 19.56 2.95 -7.52
N LYS A 112 18.60 3.73 -6.98
CA LYS A 112 18.18 5.10 -7.37
C LYS A 112 16.88 5.51 -6.64
N GLU A 113 17.01 6.19 -5.51
CA GLU A 113 15.91 6.60 -4.62
C GLU A 113 15.00 7.71 -5.19
N LYS A 114 15.54 8.65 -5.98
CA LYS A 114 14.76 9.80 -6.50
C LYS A 114 13.88 9.50 -7.71
N GLN A 115 14.36 8.69 -8.66
CA GLN A 115 13.57 8.36 -9.85
C GLN A 115 12.45 7.38 -9.52
N SER A 116 12.71 6.42 -8.61
CA SER A 116 11.72 5.46 -8.14
C SER A 116 10.58 6.16 -7.41
N SER A 117 10.87 7.04 -6.44
CA SER A 117 9.84 7.79 -5.71
C SER A 117 8.94 8.63 -6.63
N ARG A 118 9.48 9.21 -7.70
CA ARG A 118 8.66 9.95 -8.68
C ARG A 118 7.64 9.08 -9.40
N ALA A 119 8.00 7.83 -9.75
CA ALA A 119 7.07 6.88 -10.37
C ALA A 119 5.90 6.55 -9.44
N TYR A 120 6.18 6.35 -8.15
CA TYR A 120 5.15 6.06 -7.15
C TYR A 120 4.29 7.29 -6.80
N GLN A 121 4.85 8.51 -6.82
CA GLN A 121 4.05 9.74 -6.71
C GLN A 121 3.06 9.88 -7.87
N LEU A 122 3.49 9.58 -9.10
CA LEU A 122 2.59 9.58 -10.25
C LEU A 122 1.52 8.50 -10.13
N LEU A 123 1.86 7.32 -9.59
CA LEU A 123 0.89 6.26 -9.29
C LEU A 123 -0.14 6.70 -8.25
N GLN A 124 0.29 7.41 -7.19
CA GLN A 124 -0.61 7.97 -6.17
C GLN A 124 -1.62 8.96 -6.79
N ASN A 125 -1.18 9.77 -7.75
CA ASN A 125 -2.10 10.65 -8.49
C ASN A 125 -3.11 9.85 -9.32
N VAL A 126 -2.66 8.83 -10.06
CA VAL A 126 -3.54 7.96 -10.84
C VAL A 126 -4.57 7.26 -9.94
N VAL A 127 -4.16 6.75 -8.79
CA VAL A 127 -5.08 6.16 -7.78
C VAL A 127 -6.12 7.17 -7.32
N SER A 128 -5.71 8.42 -7.05
CA SER A 128 -6.60 9.49 -6.62
C SER A 128 -7.63 9.89 -7.68
N GLU A 129 -7.27 9.78 -8.95
CA GLU A 129 -8.12 10.13 -10.10
C GLU A 129 -9.09 9.01 -10.46
N GLU A 130 -8.66 7.75 -10.35
CA GLU A 130 -9.38 6.60 -10.91
C GLU A 130 -10.18 5.77 -9.87
N MET A 131 -9.91 5.94 -8.57
CA MET A 131 -10.59 5.21 -7.50
C MET A 131 -11.64 6.08 -6.78
N PRO A 132 -12.72 5.48 -6.24
CA PRO A 132 -13.64 6.18 -5.36
C PRO A 132 -12.91 6.79 -4.16
N GLY A 133 -13.30 7.99 -3.72
CA GLY A 133 -12.54 8.78 -2.74
C GLY A 133 -12.14 8.03 -1.47
N GLU A 134 -13.04 7.26 -0.85
CA GLU A 134 -12.71 6.48 0.36
C GLU A 134 -11.76 5.31 0.08
N SER A 135 -11.94 4.62 -1.05
CA SER A 135 -11.01 3.56 -1.48
C SER A 135 -9.63 4.14 -1.82
N ALA A 136 -9.60 5.28 -2.52
CA ALA A 136 -8.38 5.99 -2.88
C ALA A 136 -7.60 6.44 -1.64
N LYS A 137 -8.28 6.99 -0.62
CA LYS A 137 -7.67 7.40 0.65
C LYS A 137 -6.93 6.25 1.33
N LEU A 138 -7.56 5.07 1.43
CA LEU A 138 -6.95 3.88 2.04
C LEU A 138 -5.68 3.46 1.28
N VAL A 139 -5.73 3.40 -0.05
CA VAL A 139 -4.58 3.01 -0.87
C VAL A 139 -3.47 4.06 -0.81
N ASN A 140 -3.83 5.33 -0.91
CA ASN A 140 -2.88 6.44 -0.91
C ASN A 140 -2.15 6.61 0.42
N TYR A 141 -2.79 6.23 1.54
CA TYR A 141 -2.14 6.18 2.84
C TYR A 141 -0.92 5.25 2.79
N TYR A 142 -1.10 4.00 2.35
CA TYR A 142 -0.01 3.03 2.26
C TYR A 142 1.01 3.35 1.16
N LEU A 143 0.57 3.91 0.02
CA LEU A 143 1.51 4.44 -0.99
C LEU A 143 2.35 5.59 -0.44
N GLY A 144 1.77 6.45 0.40
CA GLY A 144 2.46 7.55 1.07
C GLY A 144 3.56 7.04 2.01
N GLU A 145 3.24 6.06 2.86
CA GLU A 145 4.22 5.42 3.74
C GLU A 145 5.36 4.77 2.95
N PHE A 146 5.03 4.10 1.85
CA PHE A 146 6.03 3.51 0.96
C PHE A 146 6.93 4.58 0.31
N ILE A 147 6.35 5.67 -0.23
CA ILE A 147 7.11 6.77 -0.84
C ILE A 147 8.02 7.44 0.21
N ALA A 148 7.52 7.66 1.43
CA ALA A 148 8.30 8.23 2.52
C ALA A 148 9.52 7.35 2.86
N ALA A 149 9.31 6.03 2.92
CA ALA A 149 10.39 5.07 3.14
C ALA A 149 11.42 5.07 1.99
N LEU A 150 11.01 5.28 0.74
CA LEU A 150 11.92 5.42 -0.40
C LEU A 150 12.78 6.69 -0.33
N THR A 151 12.27 7.78 0.23
CA THR A 151 12.93 9.10 0.20
C THR A 151 13.79 9.40 1.41
N SER A 152 13.44 8.84 2.57
CA SER A 152 14.11 9.17 3.83
C SER A 152 15.31 8.26 4.12
N GLY A 153 15.45 7.15 3.38
CA GLY A 153 16.25 6.01 3.83
C GLY A 153 15.62 5.40 5.08
N LEU A 154 15.74 4.09 5.25
CA LEU A 154 15.30 3.45 6.49
C LEU A 154 16.23 3.90 7.62
N SER A 155 15.75 4.81 8.48
CA SER A 155 16.42 5.20 9.73
C SER A 155 16.30 4.11 10.77
#